data_AF-A0A139DKI3-F1
#
_entry.id   AF-A0A139DKI3-F1
#
_cell.length_a   1.000
_cell.length_b   1.000
_cell.length_c   1.000
_cell.angle_alpha   90.00
_cell.angle_beta   90.00
_cell.angle_gamma   90.00
#
_symmetry.space_group_name_H-M   'P 1'
#
loop_
_entity.id
_entity.type
_entity.pdbx_description
1 polymer ?
#
loop_
_entity_poly.entity_id
_entity_poly.type
_entity_poly.pdbx_seq_one_letter_code
_entity_poly.pdbx_strand_id
1 'polypeptide(L)'
;MTDNSEELPHIDLTRPHKRIRVGDAWVRFKPRETEDGRVYVPSFISWQGEDRPGWRVRINRASRGPVRRYFSAKEGGVLAALERAWDFVADQLLADTLIPPTARPAVVSLNTGMTGVRLGLTKPDEWRSLMLRVGQSTESDRAHNEVFHSAGPDGMDRTTFLKNYRKALAARHYYNHLRNKHYRLAEPITRTTTIPPEFYPDTLPVPDLYEQALATWPELEELVPPEPNPRGRRA
;
A
#
# COMPACT_ATOMS: atom_id res chain seq x y z
N MET A 1 -19.75 -24.31 -31.41
CA MET A 1 -18.78 -23.88 -30.39
C MET A 1 -17.91 -22.83 -31.05
N THR A 2 -18.25 -21.56 -30.88
CA THR A 2 -17.45 -20.45 -31.39
C THR A 2 -16.30 -20.22 -30.42
N ASP A 3 -15.11 -20.48 -30.92
CA ASP A 3 -13.83 -20.16 -30.33
C ASP A 3 -13.70 -18.63 -30.26
N ASN A 4 -14.29 -18.04 -29.21
CA ASN A 4 -14.05 -16.64 -28.86
C ASN A 4 -12.81 -16.60 -27.99
N SER A 5 -11.64 -16.77 -28.59
CA SER A 5 -10.43 -16.16 -28.06
C SER A 5 -10.67 -14.65 -28.08
N GLU A 6 -11.16 -14.08 -26.98
CA GLU A 6 -11.22 -12.63 -26.79
C GLU A 6 -9.78 -12.11 -26.86
N GLU A 7 -9.32 -11.78 -28.06
CA GLU A 7 -8.08 -11.04 -28.25
C GLU A 7 -8.18 -9.78 -27.41
N LEU A 8 -7.19 -9.60 -26.54
CA LEU A 8 -7.07 -8.39 -25.75
C LEU A 8 -7.08 -7.19 -26.71
N PRO A 9 -7.99 -6.21 -26.54
CA PRO A 9 -7.98 -5.04 -27.38
C PRO A 9 -6.61 -4.39 -27.23
N HIS A 10 -5.86 -4.24 -28.32
CA HIS A 10 -4.61 -3.50 -28.31
C HIS A 10 -4.95 -2.03 -28.00
N ILE A 11 -4.48 -1.53 -26.85
CA ILE A 11 -4.83 -0.19 -26.35
C ILE A 11 -3.66 0.76 -26.60
N ASP A 12 -3.93 1.82 -27.36
CA ASP A 12 -2.97 2.92 -27.54
C ASP A 12 -2.87 3.76 -26.25
N LEU A 13 -1.88 3.47 -25.40
CA LEU A 13 -1.70 4.14 -24.11
C LEU A 13 -1.26 5.61 -24.20
N THR A 14 -1.12 6.18 -25.41
CA THR A 14 -0.84 7.61 -25.62
C THR A 14 -2.12 8.46 -25.68
N ARG A 15 -3.30 7.83 -25.76
CA ARG A 15 -4.59 8.51 -25.89
C ARG A 15 -5.49 8.33 -24.67
N PRO A 16 -6.42 9.28 -24.41
CA PRO A 16 -7.39 9.11 -23.36
C PRO A 16 -8.34 7.95 -23.64
N HIS A 17 -8.56 7.11 -22.62
CA HIS A 17 -9.46 5.96 -22.67
C HIS A 17 -10.60 6.10 -21.68
N LYS A 18 -11.78 5.61 -22.09
CA LYS A 18 -12.85 5.31 -21.13
C LYS A 18 -12.45 4.10 -20.29
N ARG A 19 -13.15 3.89 -19.18
CA ARG A 19 -13.00 2.67 -18.38
C ARG A 19 -13.37 1.47 -19.24
N ILE A 20 -12.51 0.46 -19.29
CA ILE A 20 -12.78 -0.79 -20.01
C ILE A 20 -12.94 -1.94 -19.03
N ARG A 21 -13.53 -3.04 -19.52
CA ARG A 21 -13.59 -4.30 -18.78
C ARG A 21 -12.63 -5.30 -19.43
N VAL A 22 -11.80 -5.95 -18.62
CA VAL A 22 -10.90 -7.04 -19.01
C VAL A 22 -11.15 -8.18 -18.04
N GLY A 23 -11.67 -9.31 -18.53
CA GLY A 23 -12.25 -10.35 -17.68
C GLY A 23 -13.32 -9.78 -16.74
N ASP A 24 -13.19 -10.02 -15.45
CA ASP A 24 -14.08 -9.46 -14.42
C ASP A 24 -13.60 -8.13 -13.81
N ALA A 25 -12.46 -7.62 -14.28
CA ALA A 25 -11.88 -6.40 -13.78
C ALA A 25 -12.25 -5.20 -14.64
N TRP A 26 -12.54 -4.09 -13.98
CA TRP A 26 -12.71 -2.81 -14.66
C TRP A 26 -11.46 -1.94 -14.54
N VAL A 27 -10.81 -1.68 -15.65
CA VAL A 27 -9.57 -0.92 -15.74
C VAL A 27 -9.87 0.56 -15.99
N ARG A 28 -9.33 1.44 -15.14
CA ARG A 28 -9.34 2.90 -15.37
C ARG A 28 -7.97 3.34 -15.83
N PHE A 29 -7.93 4.35 -16.70
CA PHE A 29 -6.69 4.95 -17.17
C PHE A 29 -6.56 6.37 -16.61
N LYS A 30 -5.38 6.69 -16.06
CA LYS A 30 -5.08 8.02 -15.49
C LYS A 30 -3.99 8.69 -16.31
N PRO A 31 -4.16 9.96 -16.72
CA PRO A 31 -3.11 10.67 -17.44
C PRO A 31 -1.88 10.85 -16.55
N ARG A 32 -0.70 10.78 -17.16
CA ARG A 32 0.59 11.06 -16.53
C ARG A 32 1.53 11.70 -17.54
N GLU A 33 2.21 12.76 -17.12
CA GLU A 33 3.28 13.37 -17.92
C GLU A 33 4.57 12.54 -17.75
N THR A 34 5.25 12.29 -18.87
CA THR A 34 6.51 11.55 -18.95
C THR A 34 7.43 12.23 -19.97
N GLU A 35 8.68 11.79 -20.07
CA GLU A 35 9.63 12.28 -21.08
C GLU A 35 9.16 12.00 -22.51
N ASP A 36 8.44 10.90 -22.72
CA ASP A 36 7.85 10.51 -24.01
C ASP A 36 6.52 11.25 -24.30
N GLY A 37 6.12 12.20 -23.44
CA GLY A 37 4.87 12.92 -23.50
C GLY A 37 3.81 12.37 -22.54
N ARG A 38 2.54 12.72 -22.78
CA ARG A 38 1.42 12.31 -21.94
C ARG A 38 1.01 10.87 -22.26
N VAL A 39 1.04 10.02 -21.24
CA VAL A 39 0.58 8.63 -21.31
C VAL A 39 -0.61 8.39 -20.37
N TYR A 40 -1.39 7.35 -20.63
CA TYR A 40 -2.59 7.01 -19.88
C TYR A 40 -2.40 5.67 -19.17
N VAL A 41 -2.14 5.75 -17.87
CA VAL A 41 -1.65 4.63 -17.05
C VAL A 41 -2.83 3.82 -16.49
N PRO A 42 -2.88 2.49 -16.71
CA PRO A 42 -3.88 1.60 -16.13
C PRO A 42 -3.84 1.57 -14.59
N SER A 43 -4.99 1.37 -13.95
CA SER A 43 -5.16 1.44 -12.48
C SER A 43 -4.32 0.47 -11.64
N PHE A 44 -3.76 -0.58 -12.26
CA PHE A 44 -2.92 -1.59 -11.61
C PHE A 44 -1.42 -1.27 -11.71
N ILE A 45 -1.08 -0.19 -12.40
CA ILE A 45 0.29 0.19 -12.74
C ILE A 45 0.63 1.51 -12.04
N SER A 46 1.82 1.59 -11.46
CA SER A 46 2.34 2.76 -10.76
C SER A 46 3.78 3.03 -11.16
N TRP A 47 4.12 4.29 -11.45
CA TRP A 47 5.50 4.69 -11.72
C TRP A 47 6.36 4.55 -10.45
N GLN A 48 7.61 4.12 -10.61
CA GLN A 48 8.67 4.25 -9.62
C GLN A 48 9.62 5.31 -10.15
N GLY A 49 9.92 6.33 -9.34
CA GLY A 49 10.56 7.61 -9.72
C GLY A 49 12.00 7.50 -10.25
N GLU A 50 12.72 8.62 -10.20
CA GLU A 50 14.03 8.81 -10.85
C GLU A 50 15.12 7.77 -10.47
N ASP A 51 15.14 7.31 -9.23
CA ASP A 51 16.14 6.33 -8.77
C ASP A 51 15.96 4.93 -9.39
N ARG A 52 14.73 4.59 -9.79
CA ARG A 52 14.36 3.34 -10.45
C ARG A 52 13.27 3.62 -11.47
N PRO A 53 13.63 4.18 -12.64
CA PRO A 53 12.67 4.61 -13.63
C PRO A 53 12.01 3.38 -14.26
N GLY A 54 10.72 3.23 -14.02
CA GLY A 54 9.95 2.12 -14.54
C GLY A 54 8.59 1.96 -13.89
N TRP A 55 7.87 0.94 -14.33
CA TRP A 55 6.49 0.69 -13.95
C TRP A 55 6.39 -0.50 -13.02
N ARG A 56 5.72 -0.31 -11.89
CA ARG A 56 5.37 -1.36 -10.95
C ARG A 56 3.92 -1.76 -11.11
N VAL A 57 3.71 -3.03 -11.43
CA VAL A 57 2.41 -3.69 -11.46
C VAL A 57 2.12 -4.28 -10.08
N ARG A 58 0.89 -4.07 -9.59
CA ARG A 58 0.37 -4.76 -8.40
C ARG A 58 -1.07 -5.21 -8.66
N ILE A 59 -1.29 -6.52 -8.61
CA ILE A 59 -2.61 -7.14 -8.80
C ILE A 59 -2.86 -8.08 -7.63
N ASN A 60 -4.02 -8.00 -6.99
CA ASN A 60 -4.41 -8.95 -5.95
C ASN A 60 -5.39 -9.95 -6.56
N ARG A 61 -5.02 -11.23 -6.63
CA ARG A 61 -5.83 -12.30 -7.23
C ARG A 61 -6.39 -13.21 -6.15
N ALA A 62 -7.59 -13.73 -6.37
CA ALA A 62 -8.29 -14.54 -5.37
C ALA A 62 -7.67 -15.94 -5.24
N SER A 63 -7.22 -16.55 -6.35
CA SER A 63 -6.80 -17.96 -6.34
C SER A 63 -5.30 -18.18 -6.21
N ARG A 64 -4.45 -17.20 -6.57
CA ARG A 64 -2.99 -17.36 -6.68
C ARG A 64 -2.18 -16.28 -5.96
N GLY A 65 -2.79 -15.56 -5.02
CA GLY A 65 -2.15 -14.47 -4.29
C GLY A 65 -1.75 -13.28 -5.18
N PRO A 66 -1.02 -12.29 -4.62
CA PRO A 66 -0.78 -11.01 -5.24
C PRO A 66 0.41 -11.10 -6.19
N VAL A 67 0.25 -10.51 -7.35
CA VAL A 67 1.32 -10.37 -8.33
C VAL A 67 1.95 -9.01 -8.17
N ARG A 68 3.27 -9.01 -8.05
CA ARG A 68 4.09 -7.80 -8.07
C ARG A 68 5.18 -7.98 -9.12
N ARG A 69 5.22 -7.10 -10.10
CA ARG A 69 6.23 -7.13 -11.15
C ARG A 69 6.70 -5.72 -11.48
N TYR A 70 7.97 -5.59 -11.82
CA TYR A 70 8.58 -4.33 -12.19
C TYR A 70 9.07 -4.40 -13.64
N PHE A 71 8.80 -3.34 -14.39
CA PHE A 71 9.17 -3.18 -15.79
C PHE A 71 10.05 -1.95 -15.91
N SER A 72 11.35 -2.16 -16.13
CA SER A 72 12.34 -1.10 -16.25
C SER A 72 12.12 -0.27 -17.52
N ALA A 73 12.20 1.05 -17.40
CA ALA A 73 12.21 1.96 -18.55
C ALA A 73 13.59 2.09 -19.21
N LYS A 74 14.66 1.54 -18.60
CA LYS A 74 16.03 1.58 -19.16
C LYS A 74 16.15 0.81 -20.48
N GLU A 75 15.31 -0.21 -20.66
CA GLU A 75 15.29 -1.06 -21.85
C GLU A 75 14.11 -0.65 -22.73
N GLY A 76 14.30 0.41 -23.52
CA GLY A 76 13.34 0.84 -24.54
C GLY A 76 12.42 2.00 -24.19
N GLY A 77 12.65 2.71 -23.08
CA GLY A 77 11.93 3.95 -22.75
C GLY A 77 10.70 3.76 -21.86
N VAL A 78 10.05 4.87 -21.53
CA VAL A 78 8.96 4.91 -20.55
C VAL A 78 7.70 4.28 -21.15
N LEU A 79 7.36 4.63 -22.39
CA LEU A 79 6.18 4.10 -23.07
C LEU A 79 6.28 2.58 -23.32
N ALA A 80 7.38 2.09 -23.88
CA ALA A 80 7.55 0.67 -24.15
C ALA A 80 7.51 -0.19 -22.87
N ALA A 81 8.07 0.32 -21.76
CA ALA A 81 7.95 -0.34 -20.47
C ALA A 81 6.51 -0.35 -19.94
N LEU A 82 5.73 0.68 -20.23
CA LEU A 82 4.31 0.75 -19.87
C LEU A 82 3.49 -0.26 -20.66
N GLU A 83 3.74 -0.39 -21.97
CA GLU A 83 3.07 -1.35 -22.85
C GLU A 83 3.31 -2.79 -22.38
N ARG A 84 4.57 -3.17 -22.11
CA ARG A 84 4.89 -4.49 -21.53
C ARG A 84 4.23 -4.73 -20.18
N ALA A 85 4.14 -3.69 -19.36
CA ALA A 85 3.46 -3.78 -18.07
C ALA A 85 1.94 -3.95 -18.25
N TRP A 86 1.35 -3.32 -19.28
CA TRP A 86 -0.05 -3.48 -19.63
C TRP A 86 -0.36 -4.88 -20.14
N ASP A 87 0.44 -5.41 -21.08
CA ASP A 87 0.26 -6.77 -21.61
C ASP A 87 0.26 -7.79 -20.46
N PHE A 88 1.25 -7.66 -19.57
CA PHE A 88 1.30 -8.50 -18.37
C PHE A 88 0.06 -8.35 -17.48
N VAL A 89 -0.42 -7.12 -17.24
CA VAL A 89 -1.66 -6.91 -16.47
C VAL A 89 -2.82 -7.61 -17.15
N ALA A 90 -3.01 -7.37 -18.44
CA ALA A 90 -4.11 -7.90 -19.22
C ALA A 90 -4.14 -9.44 -19.18
N ASP A 91 -2.98 -10.09 -19.35
CA ASP A 91 -2.82 -11.53 -19.18
C ASP A 91 -3.24 -12.01 -17.77
N GLN A 92 -2.80 -11.30 -16.73
CA GLN A 92 -3.16 -11.66 -15.36
C GLN A 92 -4.66 -11.47 -15.07
N LEU A 93 -5.31 -10.49 -15.71
CA LEU A 93 -6.74 -10.20 -15.55
C LEU A 93 -7.63 -11.22 -16.28
N LEU A 94 -7.16 -11.77 -17.39
CA LEU A 94 -7.86 -12.84 -18.10
C LEU A 94 -7.67 -14.20 -17.42
N ALA A 95 -6.52 -14.43 -16.78
CA ALA A 95 -6.18 -15.72 -16.20
C ALA A 95 -6.79 -15.98 -14.81
N ASP A 96 -7.27 -14.95 -14.09
CA ASP A 96 -7.66 -15.10 -12.68
C ASP A 96 -8.76 -14.11 -12.24
N THR A 97 -9.53 -14.50 -11.24
CA THR A 97 -10.53 -13.61 -10.62
C THR A 97 -9.82 -12.65 -9.65
N LEU A 98 -10.08 -11.35 -9.80
CA LEU A 98 -9.52 -10.35 -8.89
C LEU A 98 -10.22 -10.34 -7.54
N ILE A 99 -9.42 -10.10 -6.49
CA ILE A 99 -9.96 -9.61 -5.23
C ILE A 99 -10.30 -8.12 -5.43
N PRO A 100 -11.55 -7.69 -5.20
CA PRO A 100 -11.91 -6.29 -5.27
C PRO A 100 -11.02 -5.44 -4.35
N PRO A 101 -10.59 -4.24 -4.75
CA PRO A 101 -9.81 -3.35 -3.87
C PRO A 101 -10.55 -2.94 -2.58
N THR A 102 -11.85 -3.26 -2.47
CA THR A 102 -12.67 -3.11 -1.26
C THR A 102 -12.50 -4.22 -0.24
N ALA A 103 -11.87 -5.35 -0.57
CA ALA A 103 -11.32 -6.27 0.42
C ALA A 103 -10.07 -5.62 1.00
N ARG A 104 -10.27 -4.54 1.78
CA ARG A 104 -9.20 -4.03 2.63
C ARG A 104 -8.82 -5.20 3.54
N PRO A 105 -7.53 -5.53 3.69
CA PRO A 105 -7.13 -6.53 4.67
C PRO A 105 -7.76 -6.15 6.01
N ALA A 106 -8.26 -7.12 6.77
CA ALA A 106 -8.76 -6.87 8.11
C ALA A 106 -7.67 -6.11 8.89
N VAL A 107 -7.97 -4.86 9.25
CA VAL A 107 -7.05 -4.02 10.02
C VAL A 107 -7.56 -3.98 11.44
N VAL A 108 -6.98 -4.82 12.30
CA VAL A 108 -7.15 -4.65 13.73
C VAL A 108 -6.15 -3.58 14.19
N SER A 109 -6.66 -2.61 14.94
CA SER A 109 -5.85 -1.54 15.52
C SER A 109 -5.68 -1.80 17.01
N LEU A 110 -4.44 -2.00 17.44
CA LEU A 110 -4.12 -2.16 18.87
C LEU A 110 -3.74 -0.81 19.48
N ASN A 111 -4.08 -0.65 20.76
CA ASN A 111 -3.74 0.54 21.53
C ASN A 111 -2.25 0.53 21.87
N THR A 112 -1.53 1.55 21.44
CA THR A 112 -0.10 1.70 21.70
C THR A 112 0.19 2.60 22.90
N GLY A 113 -0.79 2.85 23.78
CA GLY A 113 -0.67 3.70 24.96
C GLY A 113 -0.38 5.19 24.68
N MET A 114 -0.38 5.61 23.41
CA MET A 114 -0.08 6.98 23.00
C MET A 114 -0.98 7.44 21.86
N THR A 115 -1.72 8.53 22.11
CA THR A 115 -2.59 9.14 21.10
C THR A 115 -1.80 9.58 19.88
N GLY A 116 -2.26 9.17 18.70
CA GLY A 116 -1.60 9.46 17.43
C GLY A 116 -0.47 8.48 17.09
N VAL A 117 -0.25 7.43 17.87
CA VAL A 117 0.49 6.24 17.45
C VAL A 117 -0.52 5.10 17.32
N ARG A 118 -0.42 4.31 16.26
CA ARG A 118 -1.31 3.18 16.00
C ARG A 118 -0.52 1.98 15.54
N LEU A 119 -0.89 0.81 16.02
CA LEU A 119 -0.42 -0.46 15.49
C LEU A 119 -1.51 -1.07 14.62
N GLY A 120 -1.28 -1.11 13.31
CA GLY A 120 -2.14 -1.79 12.36
C GLY A 120 -1.61 -3.18 12.08
N LEU A 121 -2.49 -4.18 12.24
CA LEU A 121 -2.24 -5.55 11.82
C LEU A 121 -2.78 -5.73 10.41
N THR A 122 -1.99 -6.27 9.49
CA THR A 122 -2.51 -6.62 8.16
C THR A 122 -2.05 -7.97 7.71
N LYS A 123 -2.93 -8.72 7.05
CA LYS A 123 -2.66 -9.98 6.38
C LYS A 123 -2.95 -9.87 4.87
N PRO A 124 -2.13 -9.16 4.08
CA PRO A 124 -2.17 -9.30 2.63
C PRO A 124 -1.63 -10.67 2.23
N ASP A 125 -2.53 -11.56 1.83
CA ASP A 125 -2.23 -12.79 1.09
C ASP A 125 -1.05 -13.60 1.65
N GLU A 126 -1.22 -14.12 2.87
CA GLU A 126 -0.25 -14.95 3.62
C GLU A 126 0.87 -14.22 4.37
N TRP A 127 1.08 -12.92 4.14
CA TRP A 127 2.10 -12.15 4.87
C TRP A 127 1.47 -11.32 5.98
N ARG A 128 1.81 -11.65 7.22
CA ARG A 128 1.46 -10.85 8.39
C ARG A 128 2.40 -9.64 8.47
N SER A 129 1.84 -8.46 8.62
CA SER A 129 2.64 -7.25 8.82
C SER A 129 2.16 -6.45 10.01
N LEU A 130 3.14 -6.07 10.82
CA LEU A 130 3.05 -5.14 11.93
C LEU A 130 3.41 -3.74 11.44
N MET A 131 2.41 -2.86 11.37
CA MET A 131 2.61 -1.49 10.92
C MET A 131 2.42 -0.50 12.07
N LEU A 132 3.52 0.06 12.56
CA LEU A 132 3.48 1.21 13.48
C LEU A 132 3.35 2.50 12.68
N ARG A 133 2.28 3.24 12.94
CA ARG A 133 1.92 4.47 12.26
C ARG A 133 1.88 5.62 13.24
N VAL A 134 2.41 6.76 12.81
CA VAL A 134 2.40 8.00 13.59
C VAL A 134 1.57 9.03 12.82
N GLY A 135 0.50 9.52 13.44
CA GLY A 135 -0.32 10.60 12.93
C GLY A 135 0.42 11.94 13.04
N GLN A 136 0.44 12.68 11.94
CA GLN A 136 0.98 14.02 11.84
C GLN A 136 0.19 14.88 10.84
N SER A 137 0.49 16.17 10.80
CA SER A 137 -0.11 17.10 9.83
C SER A 137 0.96 18.04 9.33
N THR A 138 1.01 18.22 8.02
CA THR A 138 1.96 19.11 7.34
C THR A 138 1.22 20.25 6.66
N GLU A 139 1.95 21.25 6.17
CA GLU A 139 1.35 22.35 5.39
C GLU A 139 0.82 21.87 4.03
N SER A 140 1.57 20.97 3.39
CA SER A 140 1.23 20.35 2.09
C SER A 140 0.09 19.34 2.19
N ASP A 141 -0.05 18.68 3.34
CA ASP A 141 -1.14 17.75 3.61
C ASP A 141 -1.80 18.06 4.95
N ARG A 142 -2.87 18.84 4.82
CA ARG A 142 -3.65 19.35 5.95
C ARG A 142 -4.53 18.27 6.57
N ALA A 143 -4.77 17.15 5.87
CA ALA A 143 -5.46 16.01 6.41
C ALA A 143 -4.53 15.24 7.36
N HIS A 144 -5.12 14.52 8.32
CA HIS A 144 -4.35 13.73 9.29
C HIS A 144 -3.55 12.65 8.56
N ASN A 145 -2.26 12.87 8.38
CA ASN A 145 -1.38 11.95 7.67
C ASN A 145 -0.77 10.96 8.64
N GLU A 146 -1.03 9.68 8.42
CA GLU A 146 -0.31 8.61 9.09
C GLU A 146 0.98 8.33 8.31
N VAL A 147 2.14 8.70 8.86
CA VAL A 147 3.42 8.25 8.30
C VAL A 147 3.84 6.95 8.98
N PHE A 148 4.18 5.98 8.13
CA PHE A 148 4.63 4.67 8.57
C PHE A 148 6.04 4.80 9.15
N HIS A 149 6.19 4.65 10.47
CA HIS A 149 7.50 4.72 11.10
C HIS A 149 8.23 3.38 11.15
N SER A 150 7.53 2.27 10.94
CA SER A 150 8.13 0.98 10.58
C SER A 150 7.18 0.15 9.71
N ALA A 151 7.74 -0.55 8.72
CA ALA A 151 7.13 -1.77 8.22
C ALA A 151 7.99 -2.88 8.82
N GLY A 152 7.48 -3.53 9.87
CA GLY A 152 8.04 -4.82 10.21
C GLY A 152 7.53 -5.83 9.19
N PRO A 153 8.41 -6.47 8.40
CA PRO A 153 7.99 -7.65 7.66
C PRO A 153 7.53 -8.72 8.65
N ASP A 154 6.80 -9.70 8.11
CA ASP A 154 6.48 -10.92 8.84
C ASP A 154 7.77 -11.56 9.38
N GLY A 155 7.76 -12.04 10.63
CA GLY A 155 8.95 -12.58 11.30
C GLY A 155 9.86 -11.54 12.00
N MET A 156 9.41 -10.30 12.18
CA MET A 156 10.11 -9.33 13.02
C MET A 156 10.23 -9.85 14.45
N ASP A 157 11.46 -10.03 14.94
CA ASP A 157 11.68 -10.42 16.33
C ASP A 157 11.23 -9.30 17.29
N ARG A 158 10.99 -9.71 18.55
CA ARG A 158 10.55 -8.83 19.64
C ARG A 158 11.46 -7.62 19.83
N THR A 159 12.77 -7.80 19.79
CA THR A 159 13.75 -6.73 20.01
C THR A 159 13.63 -5.65 18.93
N THR A 160 13.52 -6.07 17.68
CA THR A 160 13.35 -5.19 16.53
C THR A 160 12.00 -4.47 16.58
N PHE A 161 10.93 -5.17 16.99
CA PHE A 161 9.63 -4.55 17.21
C PHE A 161 9.69 -3.46 18.28
N LEU A 162 10.22 -3.76 19.46
CA LEU A 162 10.27 -2.81 20.57
C LEU A 162 11.16 -1.60 20.25
N LYS A 163 12.24 -1.80 19.50
CA LYS A 163 13.07 -0.69 18.98
C LYS A 163 12.27 0.25 18.07
N ASN A 164 11.50 -0.33 17.13
CA ASN A 164 10.65 0.45 16.24
C ASN A 164 9.51 1.15 16.97
N TYR A 165 8.93 0.48 17.97
CA TYR A 165 7.90 1.05 18.82
C TYR A 165 8.43 2.24 19.62
N ARG A 166 9.59 2.11 20.27
CA ARG A 166 10.26 3.22 20.96
C ARG A 166 10.51 4.39 20.01
N LYS A 167 10.97 4.11 18.78
CA LYS A 167 11.18 5.15 17.76
C LYS A 167 9.88 5.83 17.33
N ALA A 168 8.78 5.09 17.19
CA ALA A 168 7.48 5.67 16.83
C ALA A 168 6.93 6.59 17.94
N LEU A 169 7.09 6.19 19.21
CA LEU A 169 6.76 7.04 20.35
C LEU A 169 7.63 8.30 20.38
N ALA A 170 8.93 8.16 20.13
CA ALA A 170 9.86 9.28 20.05
C ALA A 170 9.48 10.26 18.93
N ALA A 171 9.12 9.74 17.75
CA ALA A 171 8.66 10.53 16.62
C ALA A 171 7.39 11.32 16.98
N ARG A 172 6.47 10.71 17.72
CA ARG A 172 5.25 11.38 18.18
C ARG A 172 5.52 12.46 19.23
N HIS A 173 6.41 12.20 20.19
CA HIS A 173 6.85 13.22 21.14
C HIS A 173 7.51 14.40 20.44
N TYR A 174 8.41 14.12 19.49
CA TYR A 174 9.08 15.14 18.71
C TYR A 174 8.11 15.93 17.83
N TYR A 175 7.16 15.26 17.18
CA TYR A 175 6.05 15.91 16.46
C TYR A 175 5.30 16.88 17.36
N ASN A 176 4.91 16.46 18.56
CA ASN A 176 4.18 17.31 19.50
C ASN A 176 5.02 18.52 19.94
N HIS A 177 6.33 18.34 20.18
CA HIS A 177 7.24 19.44 20.48
C HIS A 177 7.32 20.46 19.34
N LEU A 178 7.50 20.00 18.10
CA LEU A 178 7.52 20.86 16.92
C LEU A 178 6.17 21.55 16.72
N ARG A 179 5.06 20.84 16.96
CA ARG A 179 3.71 21.38 16.83
C ARG A 179 3.40 22.48 17.84
N ASN A 180 4.00 22.42 19.04
CA ASN A 180 3.87 23.49 20.02
C ASN A 180 4.52 24.81 19.54
N LYS A 181 5.48 24.73 18.62
CA LYS A 181 6.13 25.89 17.99
C LYS A 181 5.46 26.29 16.67
N HIS A 182 4.89 25.33 15.95
CA HIS A 182 4.24 25.55 14.65
C HIS A 182 2.91 24.80 14.58
N TYR A 183 1.82 25.45 14.19
CA TYR A 183 0.50 24.78 14.10
C TYR A 183 0.52 23.53 13.20
N ARG A 184 1.37 23.52 12.16
CA ARG A 184 1.66 22.39 11.26
C ARG A 184 3.16 22.34 10.93
N LEU A 185 3.65 21.18 10.53
CA LEU A 185 5.03 21.04 10.07
C LEU A 185 5.16 21.43 8.60
N ALA A 186 6.23 22.13 8.24
CA ALA A 186 6.59 22.33 6.83
C ALA A 186 6.93 20.98 6.16
N GLU A 187 7.73 20.16 6.84
CA GLU A 187 8.14 18.83 6.38
C GLU A 187 7.67 17.72 7.34
N PRO A 188 7.23 16.56 6.82
CA PRO A 188 6.84 15.44 7.66
C PRO A 188 8.04 14.82 8.37
N ILE A 189 7.83 14.32 9.59
CA ILE A 189 8.78 13.39 10.22
C ILE A 189 8.66 12.06 9.48
N THR A 190 9.78 11.54 8.98
CA THR A 190 9.84 10.31 8.19
C THR A 190 10.69 9.24 8.89
N ARG A 191 10.77 8.04 8.30
CA ARG A 191 11.60 6.94 8.82
C ARG A 191 13.08 7.29 8.95
N THR A 192 13.57 8.20 8.10
CA THR A 192 14.96 8.63 8.06
C THR A 192 15.24 9.89 8.88
N THR A 193 14.19 10.55 9.40
CA THR A 193 14.37 11.72 10.27
C THR A 193 15.14 11.33 11.53
N THR A 194 16.22 12.05 11.81
CA THR A 194 16.97 11.95 13.06
C THR A 194 16.16 12.59 14.18
N ILE A 195 15.73 11.78 15.13
CA ILE A 195 14.99 12.25 16.31
C ILE A 195 16.00 12.49 17.43
N PRO A 196 15.98 13.65 18.11
CA PRO A 196 16.88 13.91 19.22
C PRO A 196 16.72 12.89 20.38
N PRO A 197 17.80 12.51 21.07
CA PRO A 197 17.76 11.47 22.11
C PRO A 197 16.75 11.72 23.24
N GLU A 198 16.53 12.97 23.60
CA GLU A 198 15.63 13.37 24.70
C GLU A 198 14.15 13.04 24.44
N PHE A 199 13.77 12.79 23.19
CA PHE A 199 12.40 12.37 22.85
C PHE A 199 12.20 10.85 22.93
N TYR A 200 13.27 10.06 23.07
CA TYR A 200 13.14 8.62 23.23
C TYR A 200 12.67 8.29 24.64
N PRO A 201 11.53 7.59 24.79
CA PRO A 201 11.04 7.26 26.11
C PRO A 201 11.88 6.12 26.71
N ASP A 202 12.24 6.28 27.98
CA ASP A 202 12.95 5.25 28.76
C ASP A 202 12.08 4.00 28.90
N THR A 203 10.80 4.20 29.19
CA THR A 203 9.79 3.16 29.37
C THR A 203 8.81 3.12 28.21
N LEU A 204 8.32 1.91 27.91
CA LEU A 204 7.26 1.72 26.91
C LEU A 204 5.91 1.70 27.62
N PRO A 205 4.88 2.43 27.15
CA PRO A 205 3.60 2.49 27.82
C PRO A 205 2.81 1.17 27.72
N VAL A 206 3.12 0.35 26.71
CA VAL A 206 2.57 -1.01 26.54
C VAL A 206 3.74 -1.95 26.24
N PRO A 207 4.47 -2.44 27.25
CA PRO A 207 5.71 -3.21 27.06
C PRO A 207 5.50 -4.59 26.45
N ASP A 208 4.28 -5.12 26.55
CA ASP A 208 3.78 -6.39 26.04
C ASP A 208 2.99 -6.25 24.72
N LEU A 209 3.05 -5.07 24.08
CA LEU A 209 2.31 -4.79 22.85
C LEU A 209 2.63 -5.80 21.73
N TYR A 210 3.85 -6.32 21.69
CA TYR A 210 4.25 -7.32 20.70
C TYR A 210 3.51 -8.65 20.90
N GLU A 211 3.42 -9.11 22.14
CA GLU A 211 2.73 -10.31 22.55
C GLU A 211 1.21 -10.17 22.36
N GLN A 212 0.64 -9.02 22.75
CA GLN A 212 -0.75 -8.68 22.46
C GLN A 212 -1.03 -8.71 20.95
N ALA A 213 -0.07 -8.20 20.16
CA ALA A 213 -0.13 -8.32 18.72
C ALA A 213 -0.24 -9.81 18.35
N LEU A 214 0.77 -10.62 18.63
CA LEU A 214 0.77 -12.04 18.23
C LEU A 214 -0.47 -12.82 18.69
N ALA A 215 -1.03 -12.50 19.85
CA ALA A 215 -2.26 -13.11 20.37
C ALA A 215 -3.53 -12.71 19.60
N THR A 216 -3.55 -11.54 18.95
CA THR A 216 -4.67 -11.03 18.13
C THR A 216 -4.70 -11.69 16.75
N TRP A 217 -3.65 -12.41 16.34
CA TRP A 217 -3.58 -12.95 14.99
C TRP A 217 -4.56 -14.06 14.69
N PRO A 218 -4.77 -15.06 15.56
CA PRO A 218 -5.78 -16.10 15.33
C PRO A 218 -7.16 -15.51 15.01
N GLU A 219 -7.54 -14.42 15.69
CA GLU A 219 -8.81 -13.70 15.44
C GLU A 219 -8.87 -13.08 14.02
N LEU A 220 -7.74 -12.65 13.46
CA LEU A 220 -7.65 -12.19 12.07
C LEU A 220 -7.73 -13.35 11.05
N GLU A 221 -7.44 -14.59 11.46
CA GLU A 221 -7.54 -15.76 10.58
C GLU A 221 -8.98 -16.27 10.47
N GLU A 222 -9.79 -16.08 11.50
CA GLU A 222 -11.23 -16.39 11.52
C GLU A 222 -12.08 -15.35 10.76
N LEU A 223 -11.53 -14.16 10.51
CA LEU A 223 -12.10 -13.16 9.61
C LEU A 223 -11.90 -13.60 8.14
N VAL A 224 -12.59 -14.68 7.76
CA VAL A 224 -12.75 -15.11 6.37
C VAL A 224 -13.23 -13.89 5.57
N PRO A 225 -12.62 -13.52 4.43
CA PRO A 225 -13.18 -12.49 3.58
C PRO A 225 -14.64 -12.89 3.28
N PRO A 226 -15.63 -12.00 3.48
CA PRO A 226 -17.03 -12.35 3.26
C PRO A 226 -17.13 -12.99 1.88
N GLU A 227 -17.82 -14.14 1.80
CA GLU A 227 -18.08 -14.78 0.51
C GLU A 227 -18.54 -13.68 -0.47
N PRO A 228 -18.02 -13.66 -1.70
CA PRO A 228 -18.44 -12.69 -2.69
C PRO A 228 -19.96 -12.78 -2.78
N ASN A 229 -20.64 -11.71 -2.34
CA ASN A 229 -22.09 -11.71 -2.24
C ASN A 229 -22.68 -12.19 -3.58
N PRO A 230 -23.32 -13.39 -3.62
CA PRO A 230 -23.80 -13.95 -4.87
C PRO A 230 -24.97 -13.13 -5.46
N ARG A 231 -25.49 -12.16 -4.70
CA ARG A 231 -26.57 -11.25 -5.10
C ARG A 231 -26.03 -9.91 -5.59
N GLY A 232 -25.23 -9.98 -6.65
CA GLY A 232 -24.99 -8.88 -7.59
C GLY A 232 -25.92 -8.95 -8.82
N ARG A 233 -26.87 -9.90 -8.88
CA ARG A 233 -27.96 -9.86 -9.85
C ARG A 233 -28.92 -8.74 -9.44
N ARG A 234 -28.82 -7.62 -10.15
CA ARG A 234 -29.77 -6.51 -10.13
C ARG A 234 -31.20 -7.03 -10.32
N ALA A 235 -32.12 -6.50 -9.52
CA ALA A 235 -33.42 -6.08 -10.02
C ALA A 235 -33.25 -4.67 -10.62
#